data_AF-A0A1U7H0Y7-F1
#
_entry.id   AF-A0A1U7H0Y7-F1
#
_cell.length_a   1.000
_cell.length_b   1.000
_cell.length_c   1.000
_cell.angle_alpha   90.00
_cell.angle_beta   90.00
_cell.angle_gamma   90.00
#
_symmetry.space_group_name_H-M   'P 1'
#
loop_
_entity.id
_entity.type
_entity.pdbx_description
1 polymer ?
#
loop_
_entity_poly.entity_id
_entity_poly.type
_entity_poly.pdbx_seq_one_letter_code
_entity_poly.pdbx_strand_id
1 'polypeptide(L)'
;MKAQLLLIFTLLVVNSGVAHSQTPVPNPQIPATPTVAPTTTVTPKSSSQSNNTKASRKDLLKALEEVDKGFTTLVFLLIKILVALLSLFVIRRFFLLITNRSSQLIIDNFSNATGADEIEGVLTGLSQLARERLAREMKSVYQRSKEHITSVGPQIHLSSDKFPLPQATANQQLTNFISSVKELTPDQIDPLVQLLAVLFPPYGTKVTGILQSQGEEHKRIGITFEIQDIDNRIAAQIYTIWEVSDSEVGKESKRLLKDRFRQLLRTASRWLALELSKREMIRSIPKFYLGSKRQRYLGQIHNFFGVLNQSSAQTHGQFFYQLAIEELQQAIEFYPDWYQPYDNLAETYSLLGRTQGERRIGNLQSAIAHYDEALKRVTEPTVQLRIKVAKAIAQLLTGKEDLILAAKQEIQNLEIAKNWDATTVLNYRLLYYLACWYALAYRLDDADETQKRAYLYLTYSLTRDKSRDFWEWVGKDPDLESIRGRLPELKSALLKKLNEKPELPTLTGKDFNESIEEVLGAVSWGSREVGGV
;
A
#
# COMPACT_ATOMS: atom_id res chain seq x y z
N MET A 1 7.52 -46.14 19.51
CA MET A 1 8.08 -46.29 18.15
C MET A 1 7.10 -46.84 17.11
N LYS A 2 6.49 -48.03 17.27
CA LYS A 2 5.57 -48.59 16.25
C LYS A 2 4.29 -47.77 16.00
N ALA A 3 3.76 -47.06 17.00
CA ALA A 3 2.58 -46.19 16.83
C ALA A 3 2.86 -44.85 16.14
N GLN A 4 4.10 -44.35 16.18
CA GLN A 4 4.51 -43.12 15.48
C GLN A 4 4.85 -43.40 14.01
N LEU A 5 5.42 -44.58 13.70
CA LEU A 5 5.60 -45.03 12.32
C LEU A 5 4.26 -45.25 11.61
N LEU A 6 3.25 -45.75 12.33
CA LEU A 6 1.90 -45.99 11.79
C LEU A 6 1.19 -44.70 11.34
N LEU A 7 1.48 -43.57 11.99
CA LEU A 7 0.88 -42.26 11.71
C LEU A 7 1.51 -41.59 10.48
N ILE A 8 2.81 -41.86 10.24
CA ILE A 8 3.51 -41.45 9.02
C ILE A 8 3.09 -42.34 7.84
N PHE A 9 2.92 -43.65 8.06
CA PHE A 9 2.51 -44.60 7.02
C PHE A 9 1.05 -44.42 6.56
N THR A 10 0.14 -44.02 7.46
CA THR A 10 -1.26 -43.72 7.11
C THR A 10 -1.41 -42.41 6.32
N LEU A 11 -0.48 -41.46 6.46
CA LEU A 11 -0.49 -40.23 5.66
C LEU A 11 0.01 -40.47 4.21
N LEU A 12 0.87 -41.47 3.99
CA LEU A 12 1.44 -41.81 2.69
C LEU A 12 0.53 -42.73 1.85
N VAL A 13 -0.17 -43.69 2.46
CA VAL A 13 -1.02 -44.66 1.74
C VAL A 13 -2.34 -44.07 1.27
N VAL A 14 -2.85 -43.00 1.89
CA VAL A 14 -4.10 -42.34 1.47
C VAL A 14 -3.93 -41.49 0.20
N ASN A 15 -2.70 -41.22 -0.24
CA ASN A 15 -2.42 -40.38 -1.42
C ASN A 15 -1.98 -41.14 -2.68
N SER A 16 -1.93 -42.49 -2.66
CA SER A 16 -1.39 -43.30 -3.76
C SER A 16 -2.39 -44.22 -4.48
N GLY A 17 -3.70 -43.99 -4.36
CA GLY A 17 -4.70 -44.54 -5.30
C GLY A 17 -5.61 -43.40 -5.72
N VAL A 18 -5.71 -42.98 -6.98
CA VAL A 18 -6.13 -43.77 -8.14
C VAL A 18 -5.57 -43.11 -9.41
N ALA A 19 -4.88 -43.88 -10.26
CA ALA A 19 -4.71 -43.55 -11.67
C ALA A 19 -4.72 -44.86 -12.49
N HIS A 20 -5.90 -45.26 -12.95
CA HIS A 20 -6.06 -46.15 -14.10
C HIS A 20 -6.97 -45.43 -15.09
N SER A 21 -6.35 -44.97 -16.17
CA SER A 21 -7.01 -44.51 -17.39
C SER A 21 -7.58 -45.71 -18.14
N GLN A 22 -8.87 -45.66 -18.50
CA GLN A 22 -9.45 -46.52 -19.54
C GLN A 22 -9.94 -45.64 -20.70
N THR A 23 -9.44 -45.94 -21.89
CA THR A 23 -10.04 -45.61 -23.19
C THR A 23 -11.01 -46.72 -23.62
N PRO A 24 -11.95 -46.46 -24.55
CA PRO A 24 -13.21 -47.22 -24.64
C PRO A 24 -13.34 -48.18 -25.86
N VAL A 25 -14.44 -48.95 -25.84
CA VAL A 25 -15.20 -49.59 -26.96
C VAL A 25 -14.82 -51.06 -27.32
N PRO A 26 -15.73 -51.95 -27.83
CA PRO A 26 -17.21 -52.05 -27.84
C PRO A 26 -17.81 -53.37 -27.30
N ASN A 27 -19.14 -53.34 -27.08
CA ASN A 27 -20.07 -54.49 -26.95
C ASN A 27 -20.17 -55.30 -28.27
N PRO A 28 -20.51 -56.62 -28.29
CA PRO A 28 -21.93 -57.02 -28.26
C PRO A 28 -22.29 -58.43 -27.69
N GLN A 29 -23.60 -58.58 -27.42
CA GLN A 29 -24.48 -59.77 -27.52
C GLN A 29 -24.80 -60.69 -26.30
N ILE A 30 -26.11 -60.68 -26.02
CA ILE A 30 -27.04 -61.53 -25.21
C ILE A 30 -27.25 -62.88 -25.98
N PRO A 31 -27.72 -64.07 -25.49
CA PRO A 31 -28.81 -64.28 -24.49
C PRO A 31 -28.82 -65.56 -23.60
N ALA A 32 -29.68 -65.54 -22.57
CA ALA A 32 -30.75 -66.54 -22.27
C ALA A 32 -30.95 -66.87 -20.76
N THR A 33 -32.17 -66.63 -20.28
CA THR A 33 -32.82 -67.18 -19.07
C THR A 33 -33.44 -68.56 -19.40
N PRO A 34 -33.74 -69.49 -18.47
CA PRO A 34 -34.95 -69.45 -17.60
C PRO A 34 -34.78 -70.09 -16.18
N THR A 35 -35.45 -69.60 -15.12
CA THR A 35 -36.72 -70.10 -14.49
C THR A 35 -36.63 -71.42 -13.70
N VAL A 36 -37.05 -71.41 -12.42
CA VAL A 36 -38.16 -72.20 -11.81
C VAL A 36 -38.14 -71.99 -10.28
N ALA A 37 -39.33 -71.96 -9.68
CA ALA A 37 -39.67 -71.44 -8.37
C ALA A 37 -39.93 -72.55 -7.30
N PRO A 38 -40.97 -72.48 -6.43
CA PRO A 38 -40.85 -72.21 -4.99
C PRO A 38 -41.43 -73.34 -4.11
N THR A 39 -41.19 -73.36 -2.79
CA THR A 39 -42.17 -73.99 -1.86
C THR A 39 -42.10 -73.43 -0.43
N THR A 40 -43.30 -73.23 0.09
CA THR A 40 -43.81 -72.78 1.39
C THR A 40 -43.41 -73.65 2.59
N THR A 41 -43.70 -73.19 3.83
CA THR A 41 -44.70 -73.81 4.76
C THR A 41 -44.46 -73.47 6.25
N VAL A 42 -45.38 -72.65 6.80
CA VAL A 42 -46.17 -72.79 8.06
C VAL A 42 -45.52 -72.73 9.48
N THR A 43 -46.05 -71.78 10.25
CA THR A 43 -46.08 -71.54 11.73
C THR A 43 -46.75 -72.70 12.52
N PRO A 44 -46.51 -72.95 13.84
CA PRO A 44 -47.17 -72.17 14.90
C PRO A 44 -46.47 -72.10 16.30
N LYS A 45 -47.05 -71.25 17.16
CA LYS A 45 -46.90 -71.11 18.63
C LYS A 45 -47.10 -72.44 19.40
N SER A 46 -46.40 -72.62 20.55
CA SER A 46 -47.02 -72.58 21.90
C SER A 46 -46.08 -73.02 23.03
N SER A 47 -46.16 -72.25 24.13
CA SER A 47 -46.13 -72.62 25.57
C SER A 47 -45.00 -73.42 26.22
N SER A 48 -44.47 -72.77 27.27
CA SER A 48 -44.21 -73.27 28.63
C SER A 48 -43.11 -74.31 28.86
N GLN A 49 -42.03 -73.89 29.52
CA GLN A 49 -41.67 -74.48 30.82
C GLN A 49 -40.64 -73.62 31.58
N SER A 50 -41.08 -73.19 32.77
CA SER A 50 -40.25 -72.80 33.90
C SER A 50 -39.24 -73.91 34.21
N ASN A 51 -37.96 -73.57 34.34
CA ASN A 51 -36.99 -74.33 35.14
C ASN A 51 -35.74 -73.47 35.44
N ASN A 52 -35.69 -73.01 36.68
CA ASN A 52 -34.53 -72.91 37.57
C ASN A 52 -33.13 -72.74 36.95
N THR A 53 -32.61 -71.52 37.13
CA THR A 53 -31.37 -71.24 37.86
C THR A 53 -30.30 -72.32 37.82
N LYS A 54 -29.49 -72.26 36.77
CA LYS A 54 -28.03 -72.22 36.86
C LYS A 54 -27.57 -71.62 35.55
N ALA A 55 -27.57 -70.28 35.48
CA ALA A 55 -26.79 -69.55 34.50
C ALA A 55 -25.37 -70.11 34.60
N SER A 56 -25.05 -70.97 33.64
CA SER A 56 -23.75 -71.61 33.57
C SER A 56 -22.77 -70.46 33.48
N ARG A 57 -21.78 -70.45 34.37
CA ARG A 57 -20.68 -69.49 34.36
C ARG A 57 -20.13 -69.26 32.94
N LYS A 58 -20.27 -70.25 32.03
CA LYS A 58 -19.96 -70.14 30.60
C LYS A 58 -20.79 -69.11 29.82
N ASP A 59 -22.10 -68.97 30.05
CA ASP A 59 -22.93 -68.02 29.31
C ASP A 59 -22.69 -66.57 29.77
N LEU A 60 -22.43 -66.38 31.07
CA LEU A 60 -21.94 -65.10 31.61
C LEU A 60 -20.56 -64.73 31.07
N LEU A 61 -19.65 -65.70 30.96
CA LEU A 61 -18.34 -65.48 30.36
C LEU A 61 -18.44 -65.13 28.87
N LYS A 62 -19.36 -65.76 28.13
CA LYS A 62 -19.58 -65.48 26.71
C LYS A 62 -20.20 -64.09 26.49
N ALA A 63 -21.18 -63.70 27.31
CA ALA A 63 -21.75 -62.35 27.28
C ALA A 63 -20.71 -61.28 27.65
N LEU A 64 -19.84 -61.55 28.63
CA LEU A 64 -18.72 -60.65 28.98
C LEU A 64 -17.70 -60.53 27.84
N GLU A 65 -17.40 -61.62 27.12
CA GLU A 65 -16.48 -61.59 25.98
C GLU A 65 -17.07 -60.82 24.77
N GLU A 66 -18.38 -60.92 24.53
CA GLU A 66 -19.07 -60.14 23.50
C GLU A 66 -19.11 -58.65 23.85
N VAL A 67 -19.31 -58.31 25.14
CA VAL A 67 -19.22 -56.93 25.63
C VAL A 67 -17.78 -56.39 25.50
N ASP A 68 -16.75 -57.19 25.79
CA ASP A 68 -15.35 -56.78 25.65
C ASP A 68 -14.95 -56.55 24.18
N LYS A 69 -15.42 -57.40 23.26
CA LYS A 69 -15.25 -57.19 21.80
C LYS A 69 -15.99 -55.95 21.31
N GLY A 70 -17.21 -55.69 21.81
CA GLY A 70 -17.95 -54.47 21.52
C GLY A 70 -17.23 -53.22 22.03
N PHE A 71 -16.72 -53.28 23.27
CA PHE A 71 -16.00 -52.18 23.91
C PHE A 71 -14.68 -51.87 23.21
N THR A 72 -13.85 -52.88 22.91
CA THR A 72 -12.60 -52.70 22.16
C THR A 72 -12.84 -52.09 20.78
N THR A 73 -13.88 -52.54 20.06
CA THR A 73 -14.26 -51.95 18.75
C THR A 73 -14.65 -50.48 18.89
N LEU A 74 -15.45 -50.13 19.90
CA LEU A 74 -15.84 -48.75 20.20
C LEU A 74 -14.61 -47.88 20.53
N VAL A 75 -13.70 -48.39 21.36
CA VAL A 75 -12.44 -47.71 21.72
C VAL A 75 -11.57 -47.47 20.49
N PHE A 76 -11.41 -48.46 19.60
CA PHE A 76 -10.66 -48.28 18.35
C PHE A 76 -11.29 -47.23 17.43
N LEU A 77 -12.62 -47.18 17.34
CA LEU A 77 -13.32 -46.16 16.54
C LEU A 77 -13.13 -44.76 17.13
N LEU A 78 -13.23 -44.60 18.46
CA LEU A 78 -12.94 -43.33 19.14
C LEU A 78 -11.49 -42.88 18.94
N ILE A 79 -10.53 -43.80 19.01
CA ILE A 79 -9.12 -43.51 18.72
C ILE A 79 -8.95 -43.02 17.27
N LYS A 80 -9.60 -43.67 16.29
CA LYS A 80 -9.55 -43.23 14.88
C LYS A 80 -10.14 -41.84 14.68
N ILE A 81 -11.28 -41.55 15.30
CA ILE A 81 -11.91 -40.22 15.26
C ILE A 81 -10.98 -39.18 15.89
N LEU A 82 -10.39 -39.48 17.04
CA LEU A 82 -9.45 -38.59 17.72
C LEU A 82 -8.22 -38.31 16.84
N VAL A 83 -7.63 -39.33 16.21
CA VAL A 83 -6.50 -39.19 15.29
C VAL A 83 -6.88 -38.35 14.06
N ALA A 84 -8.08 -38.55 13.50
CA ALA A 84 -8.57 -37.76 12.37
C ALA A 84 -8.79 -36.28 12.76
N LEU A 85 -9.38 -36.00 13.92
CA LEU A 85 -9.56 -34.64 14.43
C LEU A 85 -8.23 -33.94 14.73
N LEU A 86 -7.27 -34.65 15.33
CA LEU A 86 -5.92 -34.15 15.54
C LEU A 86 -5.22 -33.85 14.22
N SER A 87 -5.37 -34.73 13.22
CA SER A 87 -4.82 -34.53 11.88
C SER A 87 -5.43 -33.30 11.21
N LEU A 88 -6.75 -33.13 11.28
CA LEU A 88 -7.43 -31.95 10.74
C LEU A 88 -7.01 -30.67 11.47
N PHE A 89 -6.84 -30.72 12.79
CA PHE A 89 -6.34 -29.60 13.58
C PHE A 89 -4.92 -29.21 13.18
N VAL A 90 -4.04 -30.19 12.98
CA VAL A 90 -2.67 -29.97 12.48
C VAL A 90 -2.72 -29.38 11.07
N ILE A 91 -3.49 -29.95 10.14
CA ILE A 91 -3.66 -29.44 8.77
C ILE A 91 -4.18 -28.00 8.78
N ARG A 92 -5.19 -27.70 9.60
CA ARG A 92 -5.73 -26.34 9.74
C ARG A 92 -4.68 -25.38 10.29
N ARG A 93 -3.99 -25.74 11.38
CA ARG A 93 -2.94 -24.91 11.98
C ARG A 93 -1.82 -24.66 10.99
N PHE A 94 -1.48 -25.67 10.20
CA PHE A 94 -0.48 -25.62 9.16
C PHE A 94 -0.90 -24.74 7.99
N PHE A 95 -2.15 -24.86 7.52
CA PHE A 95 -2.73 -23.96 6.52
C PHE A 95 -2.71 -22.51 7.01
N LEU A 96 -3.08 -22.25 8.26
CA LEU A 96 -3.00 -20.91 8.86
C LEU A 96 -1.56 -20.40 8.95
N LEU A 97 -0.58 -21.26 9.26
CA LEU A 97 0.83 -20.87 9.26
C LEU A 97 1.32 -20.51 7.84
N ILE A 98 0.83 -21.18 6.81
CA ILE A 98 1.13 -20.85 5.40
C ILE A 98 0.52 -19.51 5.03
N THR A 99 -0.79 -19.35 5.26
CA THR A 99 -1.51 -18.15 4.82
C THR A 99 -1.12 -16.91 5.63
N ASN A 100 -0.71 -17.09 6.89
CA ASN A 100 -0.33 -15.99 7.78
C ASN A 100 1.19 -15.85 7.92
N ARG A 101 1.98 -16.49 7.05
CA ARG A 101 3.43 -16.35 7.08
C ARG A 101 3.80 -14.91 6.76
N SER A 102 4.56 -14.27 7.66
CA SER A 102 5.10 -12.95 7.39
C SER A 102 6.10 -13.04 6.22
N SER A 103 5.91 -12.16 5.23
CA SER A 103 6.89 -11.93 4.16
C SER A 103 8.25 -11.62 4.79
N GLN A 104 9.32 -12.17 4.24
CA GLN A 104 10.68 -11.79 4.63
C GLN A 104 11.20 -10.70 3.68
N LEU A 105 12.01 -9.78 4.20
CA LEU A 105 12.73 -8.81 3.37
C LEU A 105 14.22 -8.96 3.61
N ILE A 106 14.92 -9.52 2.62
CA ILE A 106 16.37 -9.72 2.66
C ILE A 106 17.02 -8.60 1.85
N ILE A 107 17.91 -7.85 2.48
CA ILE A 107 18.72 -6.82 1.82
C ILE A 107 20.19 -7.25 1.88
N ASP A 108 20.72 -7.70 0.75
CA ASP A 108 22.11 -8.10 0.60
C ASP A 108 23.05 -6.91 0.83
N ASN A 109 24.34 -7.20 1.03
CA ASN A 109 25.35 -6.15 1.05
C ASN A 109 25.45 -5.50 -0.35
N PHE A 110 25.87 -4.24 -0.39
CA PHE A 110 26.13 -3.58 -1.65
C PHE A 110 27.33 -4.24 -2.32
N SER A 111 27.26 -4.36 -3.64
CA SER A 111 28.39 -4.77 -4.47
C SER A 111 28.83 -3.61 -5.36
N ASN A 112 30.09 -3.62 -5.77
CA ASN A 112 30.64 -2.65 -6.71
C ASN A 112 30.67 -3.26 -8.12
N ALA A 113 29.80 -2.78 -9.02
CA ALA A 113 29.79 -3.28 -10.41
C ALA A 113 30.85 -2.62 -11.31
N THR A 114 31.50 -1.56 -10.85
CA THR A 114 32.43 -0.79 -11.68
C THR A 114 33.86 -1.31 -11.63
N GLY A 115 34.20 -2.08 -10.60
CA GLY A 115 35.57 -2.52 -10.32
C GLY A 115 36.50 -1.39 -9.84
N ALA A 116 36.00 -0.17 -9.60
CA ALA A 116 36.81 0.94 -9.12
C ALA A 116 37.08 0.81 -7.61
N ASP A 117 38.36 0.79 -7.22
CA ASP A 117 38.80 0.64 -5.82
C ASP A 117 38.24 1.75 -4.91
N GLU A 118 38.06 2.96 -5.45
CA GLU A 118 37.48 4.10 -4.72
C GLU A 118 36.05 3.82 -4.23
N ILE A 119 35.24 3.08 -5.02
CA ILE A 119 33.87 2.70 -4.65
C ILE A 119 33.88 1.60 -3.59
N GLU A 120 34.86 0.69 -3.63
CA GLU A 120 35.01 -0.39 -2.64
C GLU A 120 35.20 0.21 -1.22
N GLY A 121 35.98 1.29 -1.12
CA GLY A 121 36.14 2.04 0.13
C GLY A 121 34.84 2.64 0.68
N VAL A 122 33.82 2.87 -0.16
CA VAL A 122 32.51 3.40 0.23
C VAL A 122 31.59 2.31 0.78
N LEU A 123 31.74 1.05 0.36
CA LEU A 123 30.85 -0.05 0.75
C LEU A 123 30.80 -0.28 2.27
N THR A 124 31.93 -0.07 2.94
CA THR A 124 32.05 -0.32 4.39
C THR A 124 31.11 0.60 5.17
N GLY A 125 30.09 0.01 5.78
CA GLY A 125 29.05 0.69 6.56
C GLY A 125 27.87 1.23 5.73
N LEU A 126 27.99 1.33 4.40
CA LEU A 126 26.87 1.81 3.55
C LEU A 126 25.71 0.82 3.57
N SER A 127 25.97 -0.49 3.55
CA SER A 127 24.91 -1.51 3.62
C SER A 127 24.13 -1.46 4.93
N GLN A 128 24.81 -1.30 6.07
CA GLN A 128 24.15 -1.14 7.35
C GLN A 128 23.31 0.14 7.38
N LEU A 129 23.90 1.27 6.97
CA LEU A 129 23.20 2.54 6.87
C LEU A 129 21.96 2.46 5.97
N ALA A 130 22.06 1.75 4.85
CA ALA A 130 20.94 1.55 3.93
C ALA A 130 19.83 0.71 4.53
N ARG A 131 20.14 -0.37 5.27
CA ARG A 131 19.12 -1.16 5.98
C ARG A 131 18.41 -0.32 7.04
N GLU A 132 19.16 0.42 7.85
CA GLU A 132 18.59 1.30 8.89
C GLU A 132 17.73 2.41 8.30
N ARG A 133 18.18 3.02 7.20
CA ARG A 133 17.41 4.06 6.50
C ARG A 133 16.18 3.49 5.83
N LEU A 134 16.32 2.38 5.12
CA LEU A 134 15.22 1.68 4.48
C LEU A 134 14.16 1.33 5.52
N ALA A 135 14.53 0.76 6.67
CA ALA A 135 13.60 0.43 7.76
C ALA A 135 12.80 1.64 8.25
N ARG A 136 13.43 2.82 8.36
CA ARG A 136 12.73 4.08 8.72
C ARG A 136 11.75 4.54 7.65
N GLU A 137 12.19 4.58 6.39
CA GLU A 137 11.33 4.98 5.25
C GLU A 137 10.13 4.04 5.11
N MET A 138 10.42 2.76 5.19
CA MET A 138 9.45 1.68 5.17
C MET A 138 8.41 1.78 6.28
N LYS A 139 8.82 2.08 7.53
CA LYS A 139 7.88 2.32 8.64
C LYS A 139 6.94 3.49 8.33
N SER A 140 7.47 4.58 7.78
CA SER A 140 6.67 5.75 7.40
C SER A 140 5.68 5.43 6.27
N VAL A 141 6.12 4.75 5.21
CA VAL A 141 5.26 4.34 4.09
C VAL A 141 4.19 3.36 4.57
N TYR A 142 4.55 2.36 5.36
CA TYR A 142 3.63 1.35 5.86
C TYR A 142 2.49 1.94 6.69
N GLN A 143 2.79 2.92 7.55
CA GLN A 143 1.76 3.58 8.34
C GLN A 143 0.70 4.23 7.43
N ARG A 144 1.14 4.94 6.38
CA ARG A 144 0.23 5.55 5.39
C ARG A 144 -0.51 4.49 4.57
N SER A 145 0.16 3.40 4.19
CA SER A 145 -0.46 2.28 3.50
C SER A 145 -1.54 1.60 4.35
N LYS A 146 -1.30 1.44 5.66
CA LYS A 146 -2.27 0.87 6.60
C LYS A 146 -3.52 1.76 6.69
N GLU A 147 -3.35 3.07 6.83
CA GLU A 147 -4.46 4.04 6.82
C GLU A 147 -5.26 4.00 5.51
N HIS A 148 -4.57 3.88 4.37
CA HIS A 148 -5.22 3.74 3.07
C HIS A 148 -5.99 2.42 2.94
N ILE A 149 -5.41 1.30 3.37
CA ILE A 149 -6.08 -0.01 3.39
C ILE A 149 -7.33 0.03 4.28
N THR A 150 -7.25 0.65 5.46
CA THR A 150 -8.40 0.78 6.36
C THR A 150 -9.52 1.64 5.78
N SER A 151 -9.19 2.69 5.01
CA SER A 151 -10.18 3.61 4.44
C SER A 151 -10.80 3.14 3.13
N VAL A 152 -10.02 2.49 2.26
CA VAL A 152 -10.43 2.16 0.87
C VAL A 152 -10.28 0.67 0.55
N GLY A 153 -9.54 -0.08 1.35
CA GLY A 153 -9.20 -1.47 1.09
C GLY A 153 -10.37 -2.45 1.20
N PRO A 154 -10.20 -3.68 0.68
CA PRO A 154 -11.16 -4.76 0.84
C PRO A 154 -11.40 -5.04 2.33
N GLN A 155 -12.65 -5.24 2.73
CA GLN A 155 -13.01 -5.59 4.13
C GLN A 155 -12.27 -6.84 4.66
N ILE A 156 -11.80 -7.72 3.76
CA ILE A 156 -11.08 -8.96 4.08
C ILE A 156 -9.58 -8.78 3.80
N HIS A 157 -9.03 -7.58 3.97
CA HIS A 157 -7.60 -7.40 3.81
C HIS A 157 -6.87 -8.16 4.93
N LEU A 158 -6.21 -9.26 4.55
CA LEU A 158 -5.28 -10.00 5.40
C LEU A 158 -3.96 -9.22 5.46
N SER A 159 -4.00 -7.97 5.95
CA SER A 159 -2.76 -7.27 6.25
C SER A 159 -2.14 -7.98 7.44
N SER A 160 -1.01 -8.63 7.24
CA SER A 160 -0.17 -9.00 8.39
C SER A 160 0.14 -7.70 9.13
N ASP A 161 -0.26 -7.58 10.40
CA ASP A 161 0.17 -6.46 11.25
C ASP A 161 1.70 -6.38 11.40
N LYS A 162 2.41 -7.39 10.90
CA LYS A 162 3.86 -7.49 10.94
C LYS A 162 4.45 -6.94 9.66
N PHE A 163 4.98 -5.73 9.81
CA PHE A 163 5.84 -5.11 8.83
C PHE A 163 7.16 -5.91 8.65
N PRO A 164 7.53 -6.34 7.43
CA PRO A 164 8.78 -7.06 7.22
C PRO A 164 9.96 -6.10 7.40
N LEU A 165 10.68 -6.23 8.51
CA LEU A 165 11.89 -5.46 8.74
C LEU A 165 13.01 -5.95 7.82
N PRO A 166 13.81 -5.04 7.22
CA PRO A 166 15.00 -5.42 6.45
C PRO A 166 15.98 -6.27 7.26
N GLN A 167 16.36 -7.43 6.74
CA GLN A 167 17.32 -8.35 7.35
C GLN A 167 18.49 -8.65 6.39
N ALA A 168 19.67 -8.95 6.93
CA ALA A 168 20.84 -9.30 6.13
C ALA A 168 20.81 -10.74 5.61
N THR A 169 20.13 -11.64 6.32
CA THR A 169 20.05 -13.07 6.00
C THR A 169 18.62 -13.54 6.12
N ALA A 170 18.24 -14.52 5.30
CA ALA A 170 16.96 -15.21 5.44
C ALA A 170 16.80 -15.77 6.86
N ASN A 171 15.56 -15.80 7.36
CA ASN A 171 15.27 -16.46 8.62
C ASN A 171 15.60 -17.95 8.52
N GLN A 172 16.69 -18.36 9.17
CA GLN A 172 17.18 -19.74 9.19
C GLN A 172 16.37 -20.66 10.11
N GLN A 173 15.36 -20.19 10.84
CA GLN A 173 14.58 -21.03 11.77
C GLN A 173 13.98 -22.28 11.10
N LEU A 174 13.48 -22.14 9.87
CA LEU A 174 12.95 -23.30 9.13
C LEU A 174 14.07 -24.26 8.71
N THR A 175 15.19 -23.73 8.23
CA THR A 175 16.38 -24.53 7.87
C THR A 175 16.94 -25.24 9.10
N ASN A 176 17.01 -24.56 10.24
CA ASN A 176 17.48 -25.10 11.50
C ASN A 176 16.52 -26.17 12.02
N PHE A 177 15.21 -25.94 11.94
CA PHE A 177 14.21 -26.96 12.28
C PHE A 177 14.33 -28.20 11.38
N ILE A 178 14.43 -28.00 10.07
CA ILE A 178 14.65 -29.08 9.10
C ILE A 178 15.93 -29.86 9.44
N SER A 179 17.01 -29.16 9.78
CA SER A 179 18.29 -29.76 10.15
C SER A 179 18.15 -30.57 11.45
N SER A 180 17.51 -30.03 12.48
CA SER A 180 17.25 -30.74 13.73
C SER A 180 16.34 -31.97 13.55
N VAL A 181 15.37 -31.91 12.64
CA VAL A 181 14.52 -33.06 12.30
C VAL A 181 15.32 -34.13 11.55
N LYS A 182 16.17 -33.72 10.60
CA LYS A 182 17.06 -34.63 9.86
C LYS A 182 18.05 -35.35 10.79
N GLU A 183 18.58 -34.66 11.80
CA GLU A 183 19.44 -35.26 12.83
C GLU A 183 18.75 -36.35 13.66
N LEU A 184 17.44 -36.21 13.94
CA LEU A 184 16.70 -37.18 14.76
C LEU A 184 16.34 -38.48 14.02
N THR A 185 16.28 -38.47 12.68
CA THR A 185 15.88 -39.65 11.89
C THR A 185 16.49 -39.64 10.48
N PRO A 186 17.81 -39.86 10.31
CA PRO A 186 18.55 -39.57 9.06
C PRO A 186 18.00 -40.23 7.79
N ASP A 187 17.51 -41.48 7.88
CA ASP A 187 17.30 -42.33 6.69
C ASP A 187 15.85 -42.38 6.18
N GLN A 188 14.86 -41.88 6.93
CA GLN A 188 13.42 -42.08 6.60
C GLN A 188 12.63 -40.81 6.28
N ILE A 189 13.20 -39.62 6.47
CA ILE A 189 12.47 -38.33 6.36
C ILE A 189 13.01 -37.41 5.28
N ASP A 190 14.07 -37.76 4.54
CA ASP A 190 14.55 -36.94 3.42
C ASP A 190 13.44 -36.62 2.38
N PRO A 191 12.58 -37.57 1.97
CA PRO A 191 11.44 -37.27 1.11
C PRO A 191 10.42 -36.31 1.75
N LEU A 192 10.21 -36.42 3.07
CA LEU A 192 9.32 -35.53 3.80
C LEU A 192 9.90 -34.11 3.90
N VAL A 193 11.20 -33.99 4.15
CA VAL A 193 11.93 -32.70 4.19
C VAL A 193 11.89 -32.01 2.83
N GLN A 194 12.10 -32.76 1.74
CA GLN A 194 11.97 -32.22 0.39
C GLN A 194 10.53 -31.80 0.09
N LEU A 195 9.54 -32.60 0.47
CA LEU A 195 8.12 -32.25 0.33
C LEU A 195 7.79 -30.98 1.13
N LEU A 196 8.30 -30.86 2.35
CA LEU A 196 8.17 -29.63 3.14
C LEU A 196 8.84 -28.45 2.43
N ALA A 197 10.07 -28.57 1.93
CA ALA A 197 10.72 -27.47 1.21
C ALA A 197 9.92 -27.01 -0.03
N VAL A 198 9.29 -27.95 -0.75
CA VAL A 198 8.42 -27.66 -1.91
C VAL A 198 7.10 -27.04 -1.50
N LEU A 199 6.49 -27.49 -0.40
CA LEU A 199 5.23 -26.97 0.13
C LEU A 199 5.40 -25.63 0.90
N PHE A 200 6.59 -25.36 1.44
CA PHE A 200 6.94 -24.16 2.22
C PHE A 200 8.10 -23.39 1.59
N PRO A 201 7.99 -22.97 0.31
CA PRO A 201 9.04 -22.17 -0.29
C PRO A 201 9.28 -20.93 0.57
N PRO A 202 10.53 -20.46 0.71
CA PRO A 202 10.81 -19.22 1.41
C PRO A 202 9.99 -18.10 0.75
N TYR A 203 9.15 -17.44 1.55
CA TYR A 203 8.27 -16.37 1.09
C TYR A 203 8.85 -15.02 1.50
N GLY A 204 9.07 -14.15 0.52
CA GLY A 204 9.59 -12.81 0.75
C GLY A 204 10.26 -12.23 -0.47
N THR A 205 10.83 -11.05 -0.28
CA THR A 205 11.56 -10.30 -1.31
C THR A 205 13.04 -10.24 -0.93
N LYS A 206 13.90 -10.50 -1.91
CA LYS A 206 15.34 -10.27 -1.83
C LYS A 206 15.69 -9.04 -2.66
N VAL A 207 16.50 -8.16 -2.09
CA VAL A 207 17.02 -6.98 -2.76
C VAL A 207 18.54 -6.99 -2.74
N THR A 208 19.15 -6.94 -3.91
CA THR A 208 20.59 -6.76 -4.08
C THR A 208 20.86 -5.31 -4.45
N GLY A 209 21.72 -4.64 -3.69
CA GLY A 209 22.19 -3.29 -3.99
C GLY A 209 23.50 -3.33 -4.78
N ILE A 210 23.60 -2.54 -5.85
CA ILE A 210 24.79 -2.46 -6.69
C ILE A 210 25.15 -0.98 -6.87
N LEU A 211 26.38 -0.60 -6.52
CA LEU A 211 26.91 0.73 -6.76
C LEU A 211 27.43 0.83 -8.19
N GLN A 212 27.00 1.88 -8.88
CA GLN A 212 27.36 2.17 -10.27
C GLN A 212 28.01 3.55 -10.38
N SER A 213 28.82 3.71 -11.41
CA SER A 213 29.40 4.99 -11.79
C SER A 213 29.51 5.10 -13.31
N GLN A 214 29.34 6.31 -13.82
CA GLN A 214 29.39 6.65 -15.23
C GLN A 214 30.27 7.89 -15.46
N GLY A 215 31.13 7.82 -16.47
CA GLY A 215 32.08 8.88 -16.83
C GLY A 215 33.41 8.78 -16.08
N GLU A 216 34.41 9.51 -16.57
CA GLU A 216 35.71 9.66 -15.90
C GLU A 216 35.54 10.27 -14.51
N GLU A 217 36.40 9.88 -13.56
CA GLU A 217 36.43 10.39 -12.19
C GLU A 217 35.07 10.36 -11.46
N HIS A 218 34.26 9.34 -11.76
CA HIS A 218 32.94 9.18 -11.16
C HIS A 218 32.01 10.39 -11.39
N LYS A 219 32.06 11.00 -12.58
CA LYS A 219 31.24 12.18 -12.95
C LYS A 219 29.77 12.03 -12.55
N ARG A 220 29.20 10.82 -12.70
CA ARG A 220 27.86 10.48 -12.20
C ARG A 220 27.90 9.16 -11.46
N ILE A 221 27.19 9.08 -10.34
CA ILE A 221 27.02 7.83 -9.59
C ILE A 221 25.57 7.35 -9.60
N GLY A 222 25.37 6.06 -9.39
CA GLY A 222 24.06 5.42 -9.36
C GLY A 222 23.99 4.33 -8.30
N ILE A 223 22.79 4.09 -7.78
CA ILE A 223 22.48 2.91 -6.96
C ILE A 223 21.45 2.09 -7.72
N THR A 224 21.83 0.87 -8.08
CA THR A 224 20.94 -0.09 -8.71
C THR A 224 20.40 -1.05 -7.67
N PHE A 225 19.10 -1.30 -7.72
CA PHE A 225 18.45 -2.36 -6.96
C PHE A 225 17.97 -3.44 -7.91
N GLU A 226 18.38 -4.66 -7.60
CA GLU A 226 17.81 -5.87 -8.18
C GLU A 226 16.82 -6.44 -7.16
N ILE A 227 15.53 -6.44 -7.52
CA ILE A 227 14.43 -6.87 -6.65
C ILE A 227 13.86 -8.17 -7.20
N GLN A 228 13.97 -9.24 -6.43
CA GLN A 228 13.48 -10.57 -6.81
C GLN A 228 12.76 -11.25 -5.64
N ASP A 229 11.94 -12.26 -5.94
CA ASP A 229 11.38 -13.10 -4.89
C ASP A 229 12.44 -14.08 -4.38
N ILE A 230 12.39 -14.43 -3.08
CA ILE A 230 13.40 -15.31 -2.48
C ILE A 230 13.40 -16.71 -3.14
N ASP A 231 12.26 -17.13 -3.70
CA ASP A 231 12.13 -18.38 -4.44
C ASP A 231 12.56 -18.27 -5.92
N ASN A 232 13.04 -17.10 -6.36
CA ASN A 232 13.47 -16.79 -7.73
C ASN A 232 12.45 -17.16 -8.82
N ARG A 233 11.15 -17.21 -8.49
CA ARG A 233 10.11 -17.57 -9.48
C ARG A 233 9.77 -16.44 -10.45
N ILE A 234 10.00 -15.20 -10.03
CA ILE A 234 9.76 -14.00 -10.84
C ILE A 234 11.12 -13.45 -11.27
N ALA A 235 11.22 -13.06 -12.55
CA ALA A 235 12.39 -12.39 -13.08
C ALA A 235 12.75 -11.17 -12.23
N ALA A 236 14.04 -11.00 -11.94
CA ALA A 236 14.50 -9.89 -11.15
C ALA A 236 14.19 -8.56 -11.85
N GLN A 237 13.60 -7.62 -11.11
CA GLN A 237 13.40 -6.27 -11.59
C GLN A 237 14.58 -5.42 -11.19
N ILE A 238 15.24 -4.84 -12.19
CA ILE A 238 16.42 -4.00 -12.00
C ILE A 238 16.02 -2.54 -12.18
N TYR A 239 16.41 -1.69 -11.25
CA TYR A 239 16.17 -0.25 -11.34
C TYR A 239 17.37 0.53 -10.82
N THR A 240 17.87 1.48 -11.62
CA THR A 240 18.99 2.35 -11.23
C THR A 240 18.49 3.75 -10.92
N ILE A 241 18.80 4.23 -9.72
CA ILE A 241 18.60 5.61 -9.32
C ILE A 241 19.92 6.34 -9.49
N TRP A 242 19.95 7.22 -10.47
CA TRP A 242 21.10 8.04 -10.76
C TRP A 242 21.09 9.33 -9.94
N GLU A 243 22.27 9.79 -9.57
CA GLU A 243 22.46 11.16 -9.10
C GLU A 243 21.94 12.14 -10.17
N VAL A 244 21.21 13.15 -9.71
CA VAL A 244 20.75 14.25 -10.55
C VAL A 244 21.99 15.07 -10.87
N SER A 245 22.32 15.18 -12.16
CA SER A 245 23.40 16.05 -12.60
C SER A 245 22.94 17.49 -12.44
N ASP A 246 23.28 18.11 -11.32
CA ASP A 246 23.15 19.56 -11.21
C ASP A 246 24.10 20.15 -12.25
N SER A 247 23.56 20.96 -13.16
CA SER A 247 24.29 21.64 -14.24
C SER A 247 25.39 22.58 -13.73
N GLU A 248 25.50 22.77 -12.41
CA GLU A 248 26.64 23.39 -11.69
C GLU A 248 27.80 22.39 -11.53
N VAL A 249 28.20 21.72 -12.63
CA VAL A 249 29.18 20.63 -12.71
C VAL A 249 30.57 20.98 -12.11
N GLY A 250 30.84 22.25 -11.80
CA GLY A 250 32.11 22.70 -11.21
C GLY A 250 32.20 22.70 -9.68
N LYS A 251 31.09 22.63 -8.93
CA LYS A 251 31.13 22.72 -7.45
C LYS A 251 30.98 21.38 -6.74
N GLU A 252 30.32 20.40 -7.36
CA GLU A 252 30.07 19.10 -6.74
C GLU A 252 31.22 18.10 -6.88
N SER A 253 32.12 18.26 -7.86
CA SER A 253 33.31 17.39 -8.01
C SER A 253 34.28 17.45 -6.82
N LYS A 254 34.13 18.43 -5.92
CA LYS A 254 34.88 18.53 -4.67
C LYS A 254 34.28 17.75 -3.51
N ARG A 255 33.06 17.20 -3.63
CA ARG A 255 32.47 16.36 -2.57
C ARG A 255 33.08 14.97 -2.62
N LEU A 256 33.46 14.45 -1.46
CA LEU A 256 33.96 13.08 -1.32
C LEU A 256 32.90 12.10 -1.86
N LEU A 257 33.34 11.10 -2.64
CA LEU A 257 32.50 10.08 -3.26
C LEU A 257 31.53 9.42 -2.26
N LYS A 258 32.02 9.17 -1.04
CA LYS A 258 31.25 8.64 0.09
C LYS A 258 30.02 9.49 0.43
N ASP A 259 30.14 10.81 0.42
CA ASP A 259 29.05 11.70 0.79
C ASP A 259 28.02 11.83 -0.33
N ARG A 260 28.46 11.76 -1.60
CA ARG A 260 27.56 11.67 -2.76
C ARG A 260 26.69 10.42 -2.70
N PHE A 261 27.28 9.24 -2.43
CA PHE A 261 26.49 8.01 -2.23
C PHE A 261 25.54 8.08 -1.03
N ARG A 262 25.95 8.70 0.09
CA ARG A 262 25.07 8.89 1.25
C ARG A 262 23.87 9.80 0.95
N GLN A 263 24.08 10.83 0.14
CA GLN A 263 23.02 11.72 -0.33
C GLN A 263 22.08 10.96 -1.27
N LEU A 264 22.61 10.26 -2.28
CA LEU A 264 21.83 9.44 -3.22
C LEU A 264 21.04 8.34 -2.50
N LEU A 265 21.63 7.73 -1.47
CA LEU A 265 20.98 6.70 -0.65
C LEU A 265 19.68 7.21 0.01
N ARG A 266 19.54 8.52 0.28
CA ARG A 266 18.28 9.09 0.79
C ARG A 266 17.13 8.85 -0.18
N THR A 267 17.31 9.29 -1.42
CA THR A 267 16.35 9.14 -2.50
C THR A 267 16.15 7.67 -2.84
N ALA A 268 17.24 6.89 -2.84
CA ALA A 268 17.22 5.48 -3.19
C ALA A 268 16.46 4.61 -2.17
N SER A 269 16.69 4.79 -0.87
CA SER A 269 15.93 4.09 0.17
C SER A 269 14.45 4.47 0.16
N ARG A 270 14.12 5.73 -0.11
CA ARG A 270 12.72 6.18 -0.20
C ARG A 270 12.00 5.49 -1.36
N TRP A 271 12.61 5.47 -2.53
CA TRP A 271 12.07 4.79 -3.71
C TRP A 271 11.85 3.30 -3.44
N LEU A 272 12.87 2.63 -2.89
CA LEU A 272 12.80 1.19 -2.60
C LEU A 272 11.69 0.88 -1.58
N ALA A 273 11.51 1.72 -0.56
CA ALA A 273 10.43 1.56 0.42
C ALA A 273 9.03 1.63 -0.23
N LEU A 274 8.82 2.57 -1.15
CA LEU A 274 7.57 2.73 -1.88
C LEU A 274 7.33 1.54 -2.82
N GLU A 275 8.34 1.13 -3.58
CA GLU A 275 8.24 -0.01 -4.51
C GLU A 275 7.94 -1.33 -3.79
N LEU A 276 8.64 -1.62 -2.69
CA LEU A 276 8.39 -2.82 -1.89
C LEU A 276 6.99 -2.83 -1.27
N SER A 277 6.54 -1.67 -0.77
CA SER A 277 5.22 -1.52 -0.15
C SER A 277 4.09 -1.67 -1.20
N LYS A 278 4.29 -1.14 -2.41
CA LYS A 278 3.36 -1.30 -3.54
C LYS A 278 3.22 -2.77 -3.93
N ARG A 279 4.35 -3.49 -4.10
CA ARG A 279 4.34 -4.92 -4.43
C ARG A 279 3.60 -5.74 -3.39
N GLU A 280 3.86 -5.50 -2.12
CA GLU A 280 3.18 -6.22 -1.04
C GLU A 280 1.68 -5.96 -1.08
N MET A 281 1.27 -4.70 -1.28
CA MET A 281 -0.14 -4.32 -1.38
C MET A 281 -0.85 -4.92 -2.60
N ILE A 282 -0.16 -5.06 -3.73
CA ILE A 282 -0.69 -5.74 -4.93
C ILE A 282 -0.78 -7.27 -4.70
N ARG A 283 0.20 -7.86 -4.01
CA ARG A 283 0.22 -9.30 -3.68
C ARG A 283 -0.84 -9.67 -2.65
N SER A 284 -1.18 -8.75 -1.74
CA SER A 284 -2.21 -8.96 -0.73
C SER A 284 -3.64 -8.85 -1.26
N ILE A 285 -3.83 -8.47 -2.52
CA ILE A 285 -5.15 -8.48 -3.16
C ILE A 285 -5.70 -9.91 -3.14
N PRO A 286 -6.86 -10.17 -2.52
CA PRO A 286 -7.38 -11.52 -2.43
C PRO A 286 -7.64 -12.12 -3.80
N LYS A 287 -7.30 -13.39 -4.02
CA LYS A 287 -7.46 -14.08 -5.32
C LYS A 287 -8.91 -14.08 -5.85
N PHE A 288 -9.89 -13.95 -4.97
CA PHE A 288 -11.31 -13.85 -5.33
C PHE A 288 -11.74 -12.45 -5.80
N TYR A 289 -10.88 -11.43 -5.71
CA TYR A 289 -11.06 -10.17 -6.43
C TYR A 289 -10.80 -10.43 -7.91
N LEU A 290 -11.87 -10.52 -8.69
CA LEU A 290 -11.82 -10.80 -10.13
C LEU A 290 -12.40 -9.64 -10.94
N GLY A 291 -12.01 -9.55 -12.21
CA GLY A 291 -12.54 -8.59 -13.17
C GLY A 291 -12.43 -7.14 -12.72
N SER A 292 -13.50 -6.38 -12.91
CA SER A 292 -13.55 -4.93 -12.65
C SER A 292 -13.26 -4.55 -11.19
N LYS A 293 -13.63 -5.38 -10.21
CA LYS A 293 -13.33 -5.11 -8.79
C LYS A 293 -11.82 -5.10 -8.53
N ARG A 294 -11.10 -6.05 -9.12
CA ARG A 294 -9.63 -6.10 -9.04
C ARG A 294 -9.00 -4.90 -9.72
N GLN A 295 -9.45 -4.56 -10.93
CA GLN A 295 -8.93 -3.42 -11.67
C GLN A 295 -9.16 -2.10 -10.92
N ARG A 296 -10.36 -1.86 -10.39
CA ARG A 296 -10.63 -0.66 -9.57
C ARG A 296 -9.70 -0.57 -8.36
N TYR A 297 -9.47 -1.68 -7.67
CA TYR A 297 -8.57 -1.69 -6.52
C TYR A 297 -7.11 -1.47 -6.91
N LEU A 298 -6.65 -2.07 -8.03
CA LEU A 298 -5.34 -1.75 -8.60
C LEU A 298 -5.22 -0.26 -8.93
N GLY A 299 -6.24 0.33 -9.55
CA GLY A 299 -6.29 1.77 -9.81
C GLY A 299 -6.16 2.61 -8.53
N GLN A 300 -6.82 2.20 -7.44
CA GLN A 300 -6.70 2.84 -6.13
C GLN A 300 -5.30 2.74 -5.52
N ILE A 301 -4.66 1.57 -5.63
CA ILE A 301 -3.26 1.36 -5.19
C ILE A 301 -2.32 2.28 -5.97
N HIS A 302 -2.40 2.26 -7.30
CA HIS A 302 -1.55 3.08 -8.17
C HIS A 302 -1.76 4.58 -7.90
N ASN A 303 -3.01 5.03 -7.74
CA ASN A 303 -3.30 6.42 -7.39
C ASN A 303 -2.69 6.81 -6.03
N PHE A 304 -2.78 5.93 -5.03
CA PHE A 304 -2.18 6.14 -3.72
C PHE A 304 -0.65 6.28 -3.81
N PHE A 305 0.03 5.37 -4.50
CA PHE A 305 1.49 5.45 -4.67
C PHE A 305 1.91 6.62 -5.56
N GLY A 306 1.08 7.04 -6.52
CA GLY A 306 1.25 8.29 -7.27
C GLY A 306 1.32 9.52 -6.37
N VAL A 307 0.36 9.66 -5.45
CA VAL A 307 0.36 10.76 -4.45
C VAL A 307 1.53 10.65 -3.47
N LEU A 308 1.93 9.44 -3.06
CA LEU A 308 3.12 9.25 -2.23
C LEU A 308 4.41 9.68 -2.93
N ASN A 309 4.54 9.36 -4.22
CA ASN A 309 5.67 9.80 -5.05
C ASN A 309 5.65 11.33 -5.19
N GLN A 310 4.51 11.95 -5.53
CA GLN A 310 4.36 13.40 -5.62
C GLN A 310 4.80 14.11 -4.32
N SER A 311 4.37 13.61 -3.15
CA SER A 311 4.79 14.12 -1.84
C SER A 311 6.28 13.89 -1.55
N SER A 312 6.83 12.75 -2.01
CA SER A 312 8.26 12.45 -1.86
C SER A 312 9.13 13.39 -2.70
N ALA A 313 8.62 13.90 -3.83
CA ALA A 313 9.37 14.81 -4.71
C ALA A 313 9.82 16.09 -3.99
N GLN A 314 8.99 16.63 -3.10
CA GLN A 314 9.30 17.84 -2.32
C GLN A 314 10.46 17.65 -1.34
N THR A 315 10.72 16.41 -0.90
CA THR A 315 11.69 16.11 0.17
C THR A 315 12.87 15.26 -0.27
N HIS A 316 12.75 14.57 -1.41
CA HIS A 316 13.71 13.59 -1.92
C HIS A 316 14.14 13.87 -3.38
N GLY A 317 13.63 14.94 -3.99
CA GLY A 317 14.05 15.43 -5.30
C GLY A 317 13.06 15.15 -6.42
N GLN A 318 13.22 15.88 -7.54
CA GLN A 318 12.27 15.92 -8.65
C GLN A 318 12.07 14.59 -9.38
N PHE A 319 13.00 13.64 -9.25
CA PHE A 319 12.89 12.28 -9.77
C PHE A 319 11.53 11.63 -9.46
N PHE A 320 11.00 11.87 -8.26
CA PHE A 320 9.72 11.29 -7.84
C PHE A 320 8.50 11.86 -8.57
N TYR A 321 8.57 13.03 -9.21
CA TYR A 321 7.45 13.52 -10.02
C TYR A 321 7.20 12.63 -11.25
N GLN A 322 8.26 12.12 -11.88
CA GLN A 322 8.12 11.22 -13.02
C GLN A 322 7.48 9.89 -12.60
N LEU A 323 7.90 9.35 -11.45
CA LEU A 323 7.25 8.16 -10.88
C LEU A 323 5.80 8.41 -10.48
N ALA A 324 5.49 9.61 -9.97
CA ALA A 324 4.11 9.98 -9.67
C ALA A 324 3.25 9.97 -10.94
N ILE A 325 3.76 10.54 -12.03
CA ILE A 325 3.09 10.54 -13.35
C ILE A 325 2.82 9.11 -13.82
N GLU A 326 3.84 8.25 -13.80
CA GLU A 326 3.73 6.84 -14.24
C GLU A 326 2.68 6.07 -13.43
N GLU A 327 2.70 6.19 -12.10
CA GLU A 327 1.72 5.55 -11.22
C GLU A 327 0.30 6.09 -11.44
N LEU A 328 0.14 7.39 -11.64
CA LEU A 328 -1.17 8.00 -11.88
C LEU A 328 -1.74 7.64 -13.27
N GLN A 329 -0.89 7.49 -14.28
CA GLN A 329 -1.27 6.98 -15.59
C GLN A 329 -1.74 5.52 -15.50
N GLN A 330 -1.00 4.67 -14.79
CA GLN A 330 -1.44 3.30 -14.50
C GLN A 330 -2.78 3.25 -13.75
N ALA A 331 -2.99 4.17 -12.80
CA ALA A 331 -4.26 4.27 -12.11
C ALA A 331 -5.44 4.59 -13.06
N ILE A 332 -5.22 5.47 -14.04
CA ILE A 332 -6.19 5.80 -15.09
C ILE A 332 -6.46 4.59 -15.99
N GLU A 333 -5.43 3.84 -16.39
CA GLU A 333 -5.59 2.63 -17.21
C GLU A 333 -6.46 1.59 -16.51
N PHE A 334 -6.26 1.40 -15.19
CA PHE A 334 -7.04 0.46 -14.41
C PHE A 334 -8.45 0.93 -14.05
N TYR A 335 -8.66 2.24 -13.87
CA TYR A 335 -9.94 2.82 -13.48
C TYR A 335 -10.21 4.17 -14.18
N PRO A 336 -10.54 4.16 -15.48
CA PRO A 336 -10.59 5.37 -16.31
C PRO A 336 -11.74 6.34 -15.99
N ASP A 337 -12.82 5.86 -15.34
CA ASP A 337 -13.98 6.68 -14.97
C ASP A 337 -13.79 7.41 -13.63
N TRP A 338 -12.71 7.10 -12.89
CA TRP A 338 -12.46 7.71 -11.60
C TRP A 338 -11.74 9.05 -11.77
N TYR A 339 -12.33 10.14 -11.25
CA TYR A 339 -11.78 11.49 -11.45
C TYR A 339 -10.43 11.71 -10.73
N GLN A 340 -10.19 11.03 -9.61
CA GLN A 340 -9.12 11.39 -8.68
C GLN A 340 -7.70 11.19 -9.24
N PRO A 341 -7.40 10.13 -10.02
CA PRO A 341 -6.13 10.02 -10.73
C PRO A 341 -5.85 11.19 -11.69
N TYR A 342 -6.87 11.68 -12.41
CA TYR A 342 -6.71 12.83 -13.30
C TYR A 342 -6.42 14.12 -12.53
N ASP A 343 -7.14 14.35 -11.42
CA ASP A 343 -6.90 15.50 -10.54
C ASP A 343 -5.49 15.48 -9.93
N ASN A 344 -5.06 14.32 -9.40
CA ASN A 344 -3.71 14.16 -8.86
C ASN A 344 -2.62 14.29 -9.93
N LEU A 345 -2.88 13.82 -11.15
CA LEU A 345 -1.95 13.95 -12.28
C LEU A 345 -1.83 15.41 -12.72
N ALA A 346 -2.95 16.12 -12.77
CA ALA A 346 -2.98 17.55 -13.03
C ALA A 346 -2.18 18.33 -11.97
N GLU A 347 -2.38 18.02 -10.69
CA GLU A 347 -1.64 18.66 -9.59
C GLU A 347 -0.13 18.36 -9.69
N THR A 348 0.24 17.13 -10.04
CA THR A 348 1.64 16.74 -10.25
C THR A 348 2.30 17.55 -11.36
N TYR A 349 1.64 17.70 -12.51
CA TYR A 349 2.12 18.55 -13.60
C TYR A 349 2.16 20.03 -13.21
N SER A 350 1.17 20.51 -12.44
CA SER A 350 1.13 21.88 -11.93
C SER A 350 2.35 22.17 -11.04
N LEU A 351 2.73 21.24 -10.15
CA LEU A 351 3.93 21.36 -9.32
C LEU A 351 5.23 21.32 -10.13
N LEU A 352 5.31 20.46 -11.15
CA LEU A 352 6.43 20.46 -12.09
C LEU A 352 6.55 21.79 -12.85
N GLY A 353 5.41 22.36 -13.25
CA GLY A 353 5.35 23.67 -13.89
C GLY A 353 5.93 24.81 -13.04
N ARG A 354 5.84 24.71 -11.71
CA ARG A 354 6.43 25.68 -10.77
C ARG A 354 7.95 25.54 -10.63
N THR A 355 8.49 24.35 -10.86
CA THR A 355 9.89 24.01 -10.54
C THR A 355 10.79 23.88 -11.76
N GLN A 356 10.25 23.65 -12.95
CA GLN A 356 11.03 23.45 -14.19
C GLN A 356 10.94 24.68 -15.10
N GLY A 357 12.08 25.34 -15.38
CA GLY A 357 12.15 26.55 -16.21
C GLY A 357 11.64 26.35 -17.64
N GLU A 358 12.39 25.64 -18.49
CA GLU A 358 12.09 25.53 -19.93
C GLU A 358 10.78 24.78 -20.24
N ARG A 359 10.41 23.81 -19.39
CA ARG A 359 9.20 22.98 -19.57
C ARG A 359 7.98 23.49 -18.81
N ARG A 360 8.09 24.64 -18.13
CA ARG A 360 7.02 25.24 -17.31
C ARG A 360 5.67 25.26 -18.00
N ILE A 361 5.63 25.88 -19.19
CA ILE A 361 4.39 26.10 -19.91
C ILE A 361 3.77 24.78 -20.38
N GLY A 362 4.58 23.85 -20.91
CA GLY A 362 4.11 22.53 -21.32
C GLY A 362 3.49 21.76 -20.16
N ASN A 363 4.17 21.71 -19.01
CA ASN A 363 3.65 21.07 -17.80
C ASN A 363 2.33 21.71 -17.33
N LEU A 364 2.24 23.04 -17.31
CA LEU A 364 1.00 23.72 -16.91
C LEU A 364 -0.15 23.46 -17.89
N GLN A 365 0.12 23.35 -19.19
CA GLN A 365 -0.89 22.96 -20.18
C GLN A 365 -1.37 21.52 -19.99
N SER A 366 -0.46 20.58 -19.70
CA SER A 366 -0.82 19.21 -19.31
C SER A 366 -1.67 19.19 -18.04
N ALA A 367 -1.35 20.03 -17.04
CA ALA A 367 -2.15 20.16 -15.83
C ALA A 367 -3.59 20.61 -16.14
N ILE A 368 -3.75 21.66 -16.95
CA ILE A 368 -5.07 22.17 -17.35
C ILE A 368 -5.89 21.07 -18.06
N ALA A 369 -5.27 20.35 -19.01
CA ALA A 369 -5.94 19.28 -19.73
C ALA A 369 -6.41 18.14 -18.82
N HIS A 370 -5.60 17.74 -17.84
CA HIS A 370 -5.99 16.70 -16.88
C HIS A 370 -7.05 17.18 -15.88
N TYR A 371 -7.05 18.46 -15.48
CA TYR A 371 -8.15 19.03 -14.70
C TYR A 371 -9.46 19.00 -15.49
N ASP A 372 -9.43 19.26 -16.80
CA ASP A 372 -10.62 19.14 -17.65
C ASP A 372 -11.14 17.70 -17.70
N GLU A 373 -10.25 16.70 -17.79
CA GLU A 373 -10.66 15.29 -17.70
C GLU A 373 -11.23 14.92 -16.32
N ALA A 374 -10.68 15.45 -15.23
CA ALA A 374 -11.21 15.25 -13.89
C ALA A 374 -12.62 15.85 -13.74
N LEU A 375 -12.84 17.06 -14.28
CA LEU A 375 -14.12 17.76 -14.24
C LEU A 375 -15.24 17.02 -15.00
N LYS A 376 -14.90 16.25 -16.04
CA LYS A 376 -15.87 15.40 -16.76
C LYS A 376 -16.40 14.23 -15.92
N ARG A 377 -15.67 13.82 -14.88
CA ARG A 377 -15.91 12.59 -14.11
C ARG A 377 -16.34 12.84 -12.66
N VAL A 378 -16.05 14.03 -12.13
CA VAL A 378 -16.42 14.39 -10.76
C VAL A 378 -17.93 14.63 -10.65
N THR A 379 -18.55 14.05 -9.63
CA THR A 379 -19.98 14.22 -9.33
C THR A 379 -20.23 15.05 -8.08
N GLU A 380 -19.24 15.14 -7.17
CA GLU A 380 -19.37 15.87 -5.92
C GLU A 380 -19.13 17.39 -6.14
N PRO A 381 -20.11 18.26 -5.82
CA PRO A 381 -19.99 19.70 -6.10
C PRO A 381 -18.80 20.38 -5.43
N THR A 382 -18.51 20.07 -4.16
CA THR A 382 -17.38 20.66 -3.43
C THR A 382 -16.04 20.30 -4.06
N VAL A 383 -15.89 19.07 -4.54
CA VAL A 383 -14.69 18.61 -5.23
C VAL A 383 -14.58 19.26 -6.60
N GLN A 384 -15.69 19.38 -7.32
CA GLN A 384 -15.74 20.07 -8.61
C GLN A 384 -15.27 21.53 -8.48
N LEU A 385 -15.73 22.26 -7.44
CA LEU A 385 -15.26 23.62 -7.16
C LEU A 385 -13.75 23.66 -6.87
N ARG A 386 -13.24 22.74 -6.04
CA ARG A 386 -11.79 22.67 -5.77
C ARG A 386 -10.98 22.45 -7.05
N ILE A 387 -11.43 21.56 -7.92
CA ILE A 387 -10.75 21.27 -9.20
C ILE A 387 -10.79 22.51 -10.12
N LYS A 388 -11.92 23.23 -10.18
CA LYS A 388 -12.02 24.50 -10.94
C LYS A 388 -11.03 25.55 -10.45
N VAL A 389 -10.91 25.75 -9.14
CA VAL A 389 -9.93 26.69 -8.56
C VAL A 389 -8.50 26.23 -8.84
N ALA A 390 -8.20 24.93 -8.72
CA ALA A 390 -6.89 24.38 -9.03
C ALA A 390 -6.50 24.57 -10.51
N LYS A 391 -7.46 24.39 -11.44
CA LYS A 391 -7.31 24.71 -12.86
C LYS A 391 -7.04 26.20 -13.08
N ALA A 392 -7.79 27.06 -12.40
CA ALA A 392 -7.60 28.52 -12.48
C ALA A 392 -6.20 28.95 -12.01
N ILE A 393 -5.65 28.30 -10.98
CA ILE A 393 -4.25 28.52 -10.55
C ILE A 393 -3.28 28.11 -11.68
N ALA A 394 -3.45 26.92 -12.27
CA ALA A 394 -2.58 26.46 -13.35
C ALA A 394 -2.63 27.39 -14.57
N GLN A 395 -3.84 27.88 -14.92
CA GLN A 395 -4.05 28.88 -15.97
C GLN A 395 -3.32 30.19 -15.68
N LEU A 396 -3.46 30.71 -14.45
CA LEU A 396 -2.79 31.94 -14.01
C LEU A 396 -1.26 31.82 -14.11
N LEU A 397 -0.72 30.68 -13.68
CA LEU A 397 0.71 30.39 -13.70
C LEU A 397 1.31 30.29 -15.11
N THR A 398 0.48 30.15 -16.16
CA THR A 398 0.97 30.11 -17.55
C THR A 398 1.48 31.47 -18.02
N GLY A 399 1.01 32.58 -17.43
CA GLY A 399 1.33 33.92 -17.93
C GLY A 399 0.65 34.28 -19.27
N LYS A 400 -0.19 33.41 -19.84
CA LYS A 400 -0.89 33.69 -21.11
C LYS A 400 -2.17 34.47 -20.83
N GLU A 401 -2.34 35.59 -21.52
CA GLU A 401 -3.41 36.55 -21.26
C GLU A 401 -4.82 35.94 -21.37
N ASP A 402 -5.07 35.12 -22.39
CA ASP A 402 -6.32 34.41 -22.60
C ASP A 402 -6.66 33.44 -21.46
N LEU A 403 -5.67 32.69 -20.98
CA LEU A 403 -5.84 31.76 -19.86
C LEU A 403 -5.99 32.50 -18.53
N ILE A 404 -5.30 33.63 -18.34
CA ILE A 404 -5.46 34.49 -17.15
C ILE A 404 -6.88 35.05 -17.10
N LEU A 405 -7.40 35.54 -18.23
CA LEU A 405 -8.78 36.05 -18.31
C LEU A 405 -9.80 34.95 -18.01
N ALA A 406 -9.59 33.75 -18.57
CA ALA A 406 -10.44 32.60 -18.28
C ALA A 406 -10.42 32.21 -16.79
N ALA A 407 -9.24 32.24 -16.16
CA ALA A 407 -9.09 31.96 -14.73
C ALA A 407 -9.84 32.99 -13.87
N LYS A 408 -9.71 34.29 -14.18
CA LYS A 408 -10.45 35.37 -13.49
C LYS A 408 -11.96 35.20 -13.63
N GLN A 409 -12.43 34.91 -14.84
CA GLN A 409 -13.86 34.69 -15.09
C GLN A 409 -14.39 33.47 -14.33
N GLU A 410 -13.64 32.37 -14.25
CA GLU A 410 -14.04 31.17 -13.51
C GLU A 410 -14.21 31.47 -12.01
N ILE A 411 -13.28 32.20 -11.40
CA ILE A 411 -13.36 32.58 -9.98
C ILE A 411 -14.50 33.58 -9.74
N GLN A 412 -14.68 34.57 -10.62
CA GLN A 412 -15.81 35.50 -10.52
C GLN A 412 -17.17 34.80 -10.65
N ASN A 413 -17.29 33.84 -11.58
CA ASN A 413 -18.51 33.05 -11.75
C ASN A 413 -18.82 32.20 -10.50
N LEU A 414 -17.78 31.66 -9.86
CA LEU A 414 -17.91 30.92 -8.60
C LEU A 414 -18.47 31.83 -7.51
N GLU A 415 -17.98 33.06 -7.39
CA GLU A 415 -18.40 33.99 -6.33
C GLU A 415 -19.78 34.60 -6.53
N ILE A 416 -20.21 34.79 -7.78
CA ILE A 416 -21.55 35.32 -8.11
C ILE A 416 -22.62 34.22 -8.06
N ALA A 417 -22.23 32.94 -8.06
CA ALA A 417 -23.16 31.83 -7.96
C ALA A 417 -24.03 31.98 -6.70
N LYS A 418 -25.36 31.92 -6.86
CA LYS A 418 -26.35 32.20 -5.79
C LYS A 418 -26.19 31.41 -4.50
N ASN A 419 -25.43 30.31 -4.53
CA ASN A 419 -25.22 29.41 -3.39
C ASN A 419 -23.77 29.45 -2.86
N TRP A 420 -22.93 30.38 -3.32
CA TRP A 420 -21.57 30.51 -2.82
C TRP A 420 -21.56 31.36 -1.54
N ASP A 421 -21.19 30.72 -0.44
CA ASP A 421 -20.85 31.40 0.81
C ASP A 421 -19.61 30.74 1.41
N ALA A 422 -18.47 31.43 1.28
CA ALA A 422 -17.18 30.97 1.78
C ALA A 422 -17.19 30.70 3.29
N THR A 423 -18.05 31.38 4.06
CA THR A 423 -18.14 31.21 5.52
C THR A 423 -18.75 29.86 5.91
N THR A 424 -19.49 29.23 4.99
CA THR A 424 -20.11 27.90 5.18
C THR A 424 -19.22 26.76 4.69
N VAL A 425 -18.15 27.06 3.95
CA VAL A 425 -17.24 26.06 3.41
C VAL A 425 -16.38 25.46 4.54
N LEU A 426 -16.55 24.17 4.78
CA LEU A 426 -15.76 23.41 5.76
C LEU A 426 -14.50 22.78 5.14
N ASN A 427 -14.45 22.65 3.82
CA ASN A 427 -13.30 22.07 3.13
C ASN A 427 -12.13 23.06 3.10
N TYR A 428 -11.19 22.89 4.03
CA TYR A 428 -10.03 23.76 4.15
C TYR A 428 -9.18 23.80 2.87
N ARG A 429 -9.10 22.72 2.09
CA ARG A 429 -8.29 22.68 0.86
C ARG A 429 -8.84 23.58 -0.23
N LEU A 430 -10.17 23.66 -0.36
CA LEU A 430 -10.80 24.60 -1.30
C LEU A 430 -10.48 26.05 -0.91
N LEU A 431 -10.63 26.38 0.38
CA LEU A 431 -10.30 27.71 0.92
C LEU A 431 -8.81 28.04 0.72
N TYR A 432 -7.94 27.06 0.96
CA TYR A 432 -6.50 27.18 0.71
C TYR A 432 -6.19 27.46 -0.77
N TYR A 433 -6.81 26.74 -1.71
CA TYR A 433 -6.60 26.99 -3.14
C TYR A 433 -7.12 28.37 -3.56
N LEU A 434 -8.22 28.86 -2.99
CA LEU A 434 -8.66 30.24 -3.22
C LEU A 434 -7.62 31.24 -2.70
N ALA A 435 -7.05 31.02 -1.52
CA ALA A 435 -5.98 31.85 -0.98
C ALA A 435 -4.75 31.87 -1.91
N CYS A 436 -4.31 30.72 -2.41
CA CYS A 436 -3.20 30.64 -3.37
C CYS A 436 -3.52 31.36 -4.68
N TRP A 437 -4.74 31.20 -5.21
CA TRP A 437 -5.16 31.88 -6.42
C TRP A 437 -5.12 33.41 -6.24
N TYR A 438 -5.69 33.93 -5.15
CA TYR A 438 -5.70 35.35 -4.84
C TYR A 438 -4.29 35.90 -4.58
N ALA A 439 -3.43 35.15 -3.87
CA ALA A 439 -2.05 35.55 -3.65
C ALA A 439 -1.26 35.66 -4.97
N LEU A 440 -1.48 34.73 -5.90
CA LEU A 440 -0.89 34.79 -7.24
C LEU A 440 -1.49 35.92 -8.10
N ALA A 441 -2.80 36.14 -8.04
CA ALA A 441 -3.47 37.21 -8.77
C ALA A 441 -2.98 38.59 -8.32
N TYR A 442 -2.77 38.76 -7.00
CA TYR A 442 -2.21 39.97 -6.42
C TYR A 442 -0.82 40.31 -6.97
N ARG A 443 -0.01 39.31 -7.33
CA ARG A 443 1.30 39.58 -7.99
C ARG A 443 1.18 40.20 -9.37
N LEU A 444 0.04 40.00 -10.04
CA LEU A 444 -0.20 40.46 -11.39
C LEU A 444 -0.87 41.83 -11.43
N ASP A 445 -1.77 42.12 -10.49
CA ASP A 445 -2.54 43.38 -10.46
C ASP A 445 -2.13 44.37 -9.36
N ASP A 446 -1.37 43.93 -8.34
CA ASP A 446 -1.01 44.69 -7.13
C ASP A 446 -2.21 45.40 -6.45
N ALA A 447 -3.42 44.82 -6.56
CA ALA A 447 -4.63 45.39 -5.97
C ALA A 447 -4.82 44.98 -4.51
N ASP A 448 -4.97 45.97 -3.62
CA ASP A 448 -5.15 45.75 -2.16
C ASP A 448 -6.33 44.81 -1.84
N GLU A 449 -7.43 44.88 -2.60
CA GLU A 449 -8.59 44.02 -2.38
C GLU A 449 -8.29 42.55 -2.70
N THR A 450 -7.51 42.28 -3.75
CA THR A 450 -7.04 40.94 -4.12
C THR A 450 -6.16 40.37 -3.00
N GLN A 451 -5.30 41.20 -2.40
CA GLN A 451 -4.48 40.82 -1.26
C GLN A 451 -5.31 40.49 -0.02
N LYS A 452 -6.28 41.35 0.34
CA LYS A 452 -7.19 41.12 1.48
C LYS A 452 -7.95 39.81 1.34
N ARG A 453 -8.45 39.50 0.13
CA ARG A 453 -9.10 38.22 -0.16
C ARG A 453 -8.15 37.04 0.01
N ALA A 454 -6.90 37.16 -0.41
CA ALA A 454 -5.90 36.11 -0.19
C ALA A 454 -5.74 35.79 1.32
N TYR A 455 -5.60 36.81 2.16
CA TYR A 455 -5.53 36.64 3.61
C TYR A 455 -6.82 36.11 4.21
N LEU A 456 -7.99 36.59 3.76
CA LEU A 456 -9.30 36.11 4.22
C LEU A 456 -9.44 34.60 4.02
N TYR A 457 -9.23 34.13 2.79
CA TYR A 457 -9.32 32.70 2.47
C TYR A 457 -8.24 31.87 3.17
N LEU A 458 -7.04 32.42 3.34
CA LEU A 458 -5.98 31.72 4.08
C LEU A 458 -6.37 31.54 5.55
N THR A 459 -6.94 32.59 6.16
CA THR A 459 -7.41 32.57 7.55
C THR A 459 -8.56 31.58 7.70
N TYR A 460 -9.51 31.55 6.76
CA TYR A 460 -10.56 30.54 6.73
C TYR A 460 -9.96 29.14 6.69
N SER A 461 -9.02 28.88 5.77
CA SER A 461 -8.37 27.57 5.66
C SER A 461 -7.64 27.16 6.95
N LEU A 462 -6.81 28.03 7.53
CA LEU A 462 -6.03 27.74 8.73
C LEU A 462 -6.93 27.51 9.95
N THR A 463 -8.10 28.16 9.98
CA THR A 463 -9.09 27.95 11.04
C THR A 463 -9.73 26.57 10.95
N ARG A 464 -9.97 26.07 9.73
CA ARG A 464 -10.60 24.76 9.50
C ARG A 464 -9.66 23.58 9.72
N ASP A 465 -8.35 23.75 9.51
CA ASP A 465 -7.36 22.67 9.67
C ASP A 465 -6.61 22.75 11.01
N LYS A 466 -6.64 21.64 11.76
CA LYS A 466 -6.00 21.52 13.08
C LYS A 466 -4.55 21.04 13.02
N SER A 467 -4.02 20.73 11.84
CA SER A 467 -2.69 20.16 11.70
C SER A 467 -1.61 21.25 11.79
N ARG A 468 -0.70 21.11 12.77
CA ARG A 468 0.48 21.98 12.86
C ARG A 468 1.36 21.88 11.61
N ASP A 469 1.44 20.70 11.01
CA ASP A 469 2.25 20.48 9.81
C ASP A 469 1.75 21.31 8.63
N PHE A 470 0.43 21.47 8.49
CA PHE A 470 -0.17 22.31 7.46
C PHE A 470 0.20 23.78 7.67
N TRP A 471 0.13 24.28 8.91
CA TRP A 471 0.52 25.65 9.24
C TRP A 471 1.99 25.94 8.94
N GLU A 472 2.89 25.01 9.26
CA GLU A 472 4.31 25.15 8.96
C GLU A 472 4.59 25.11 7.45
N TRP A 473 3.89 24.24 6.73
CA TRP A 473 4.00 24.11 5.28
C TRP A 473 3.49 25.37 4.54
N VAL A 474 2.36 25.94 4.95
CA VAL A 474 1.80 27.19 4.39
C VAL A 474 2.83 28.33 4.39
N GLY A 475 3.68 28.41 5.41
CA GLY A 475 4.73 29.43 5.48
C GLY A 475 5.86 29.27 4.47
N LYS A 476 5.98 28.09 3.85
CA LYS A 476 7.01 27.74 2.88
C LYS A 476 6.46 27.66 1.46
N ASP A 477 5.14 27.76 1.28
CA ASP A 477 4.52 27.60 -0.03
C ASP A 477 4.90 28.76 -0.97
N PRO A 478 5.44 28.48 -2.17
CA PRO A 478 5.83 29.50 -3.13
C PRO A 478 4.65 30.28 -3.69
N ASP A 479 3.43 29.73 -3.77
CA ASP A 479 2.25 30.42 -4.30
C ASP A 479 1.78 31.55 -3.36
N LEU A 480 2.07 31.42 -2.06
CA LEU A 480 1.74 32.42 -1.03
C LEU A 480 2.84 33.44 -0.74
N GLU A 481 3.96 33.42 -1.47
CA GLU A 481 5.11 34.31 -1.25
C GLU A 481 4.74 35.80 -1.18
N SER A 482 3.82 36.27 -2.02
CA SER A 482 3.36 37.67 -2.08
C SER A 482 2.61 38.15 -0.83
N ILE A 483 2.12 37.22 0.00
CA ILE A 483 1.43 37.52 1.26
C ILE A 483 2.18 36.95 2.48
N ARG A 484 3.39 36.42 2.29
CA ARG A 484 4.16 35.75 3.35
C ARG A 484 4.59 36.71 4.46
N GLY A 485 4.80 37.98 4.12
CA GLY A 485 5.33 39.00 5.04
C GLY A 485 4.51 39.20 6.32
N ARG A 486 3.17 39.05 6.26
CA ARG A 486 2.26 39.22 7.42
C ARG A 486 1.77 37.91 8.03
N LEU A 487 2.27 36.77 7.53
CA LEU A 487 1.83 35.46 7.98
C LEU A 487 2.13 35.20 9.47
N PRO A 488 3.28 35.62 10.04
CA PRO A 488 3.54 35.46 11.48
C PRO A 488 2.51 36.17 12.37
N GLU A 489 2.15 37.41 12.05
CA GLU A 489 1.16 38.20 12.79
C GLU A 489 -0.22 37.57 12.68
N LEU A 490 -0.62 37.17 11.46
CA LEU A 490 -1.88 36.47 11.23
C LEU A 490 -1.97 35.19 12.06
N LYS A 491 -0.90 34.38 12.07
CA LYS A 491 -0.83 33.14 12.86
C LYS A 491 -0.98 33.43 14.35
N SER A 492 -0.30 34.45 14.86
CA SER A 492 -0.40 34.85 16.27
C SER A 492 -1.81 35.27 16.65
N ALA A 493 -2.45 36.13 15.83
CA ALA A 493 -3.81 36.58 16.05
C ALA A 493 -4.82 35.42 15.99
N LEU A 494 -4.68 34.54 14.99
CA LEU A 494 -5.58 33.39 14.84
C LEU A 494 -5.43 32.38 15.98
N LEU A 495 -4.21 32.06 16.41
CA LEU A 495 -4.00 31.16 17.55
C LEU A 495 -4.59 31.71 18.84
N LYS A 496 -4.46 33.03 19.07
CA LYS A 496 -5.12 33.69 20.20
C LYS A 496 -6.64 33.50 20.12
N LYS A 497 -7.25 33.75 18.95
CA LYS A 497 -8.70 33.58 18.77
C LYS A 497 -9.17 32.13 18.90
N LEU A 498 -8.39 31.16 18.42
CA LEU A 498 -8.67 29.74 18.59
C LEU A 498 -8.60 29.28 20.05
N ASN A 499 -7.73 29.90 20.86
CA ASN A 499 -7.68 29.64 22.31
C ASN A 499 -8.89 30.26 23.03
N GLU A 500 -9.33 31.44 22.61
CA GLU A 500 -10.53 32.10 23.16
C GLU A 500 -11.83 31.39 22.74
N LYS A 501 -11.87 30.86 21.52
CA LYS A 501 -13.06 30.25 20.89
C LYS A 501 -12.72 28.90 20.23
N PRO A 502 -12.51 27.80 21.00
CA PRO A 502 -12.09 26.51 20.47
C PRO A 502 -13.05 25.86 19.45
N GLU A 503 -14.32 26.26 19.45
CA GLU A 503 -15.37 25.81 18.53
C GLU A 503 -15.34 26.53 17.16
N LEU A 504 -14.53 27.60 17.02
CA LEU A 504 -14.41 28.40 15.80
C LEU A 504 -14.21 27.56 14.51
N PRO A 505 -13.42 26.47 14.48
CA PRO A 505 -13.28 25.60 13.30
C PRO A 505 -14.59 24.98 12.79
N THR A 506 -15.65 24.93 13.62
CA THR A 506 -16.95 24.35 13.28
C THR A 506 -18.05 25.37 13.02
N LEU A 507 -17.83 26.64 13.38
CA LEU A 507 -18.80 27.71 13.14
C LEU A 507 -18.95 28.01 11.65
N THR A 508 -20.13 28.45 11.22
CA THR A 508 -20.42 28.85 9.83
C THR A 508 -21.21 30.15 9.80
N GLY A 509 -21.33 30.77 8.63
CA GLY A 509 -22.14 31.97 8.46
C GLY A 509 -21.56 33.18 9.19
N LYS A 510 -22.46 34.01 9.73
CA LYS A 510 -22.15 35.30 10.36
C LYS A 510 -21.19 35.18 11.55
N ASP A 511 -21.43 34.25 12.48
CA ASP A 511 -20.61 34.09 13.69
C ASP A 511 -19.17 33.69 13.39
N PHE A 512 -18.98 32.91 12.30
CA PHE A 512 -17.67 32.58 11.79
C PHE A 512 -17.01 33.82 11.17
N ASN A 513 -17.72 34.52 10.28
CA ASN A 513 -17.20 35.71 9.61
C ASN A 513 -16.75 36.79 10.59
N GLU A 514 -17.58 37.16 11.57
CA GLU A 514 -17.25 38.17 12.58
C GLU A 514 -15.98 37.80 13.36
N SER A 515 -15.86 36.54 13.76
CA SER A 515 -14.67 36.06 14.49
C SER A 515 -13.40 36.15 13.65
N ILE A 516 -13.49 35.96 12.33
CA ILE A 516 -12.35 36.06 11.41
C ILE A 516 -12.05 37.53 11.08
N GLU A 517 -13.05 38.39 10.94
CA GLU A 517 -12.85 39.83 10.76
C GLU A 517 -12.10 40.44 11.94
N GLU A 518 -12.38 40.01 13.17
CA GLU A 518 -11.59 40.41 14.34
C GLU A 518 -10.12 39.97 14.24
N VAL A 519 -9.86 38.74 13.78
CA VAL A 519 -8.50 38.23 13.57
C VAL A 519 -7.77 39.06 12.51
N LEU A 520 -8.42 39.36 11.39
CA LEU A 520 -7.85 40.18 10.32
C LEU A 520 -7.67 41.63 10.75
N GLY A 521 -8.56 42.18 11.57
CA GLY A 521 -8.44 43.54 12.12
C GLY A 521 -7.27 43.70 13.09
N ALA A 522 -6.86 42.62 13.76
CA ALA A 522 -5.69 42.61 14.64
C ALA A 522 -4.36 42.56 13.89
N VAL A 523 -4.35 42.17 12.61
CA VAL A 523 -3.16 42.20 11.76
C VAL A 523 -3.00 43.63 11.27
N SER A 524 -1.91 44.30 11.67
CA SER A 524 -1.61 45.64 11.20
C SER A 524 -1.33 45.60 9.70
N TRP A 525 -2.31 45.96 8.88
CA TRP A 525 -2.17 45.92 7.42
C TRP A 525 -1.10 46.89 6.93
N GLY A 526 -0.78 47.91 7.73
CA GLY A 526 0.25 48.90 7.45
C GLY A 526 -0.01 49.48 6.07
N SER A 527 -0.85 50.53 5.99
CA SER A 527 -0.95 51.35 4.78
C SER A 527 0.47 51.50 4.26
N ARG A 528 0.79 51.01 3.05
CA ARG A 528 2.10 51.27 2.44
C ARG A 528 2.27 52.77 2.65
N GLU A 529 3.22 53.17 3.49
CA GLU A 529 3.59 54.58 3.56
C GLU A 529 4.00 54.85 2.13
N VAL A 530 3.13 55.54 1.40
CA VAL A 530 3.41 56.02 0.06
C VAL A 530 4.54 56.99 0.33
N GLY A 531 5.77 56.47 0.26
CA GLY A 531 6.97 57.25 0.41
C GLY A 531 6.84 58.34 -0.62
N GLY A 532 6.53 59.55 -0.16
CA GLY A 532 6.44 60.72 -1.00
C GLY A 532 7.77 60.85 -1.71
N VAL A 533 7.76 60.59 -3.02
CA VAL A 533 8.83 60.96 -3.93
C VAL A 533 8.73 62.46 -4.18
#